data_AF-A0A9E3VBV2-F1
#
_entry.id   AF-A0A9E3VBV2-F1
#
_cell.length_a   1.000
_cell.length_b   1.000
_cell.length_c   1.000
_cell.angle_alpha   90.00
_cell.angle_beta   90.00
_cell.angle_gamma   90.00
#
_symmetry.space_group_name_H-M   'P 1'
#
loop_
_entity.id
_entity.type
_entity.pdbx_description
1 polymer ?
#
loop_
_entity_poly.entity_id
_entity_poly.type
_entity_poly.pdbx_seq_one_letter_code
_entity_poly.pdbx_strand_id
1 'polypeptide(L)'
;MKLTLALLLLAAAPPKKGPKPSEMAHLYFLAGDLPHAVESAKKCNELEGGKCKAMFKALAEYQFLASRAERLTPAEAKQFIAYDREISKTVPAKLTERVIARYVTEPLDLANRAAAAGDREQALGLAKAVLDVDPTNADARAMLGLPDAGR
;
A
#
# COMPACT_ATOMS: atom_id res chain seq x y z
N MET A 1 56.15 -27.90 -33.71
CA MET A 1 55.45 -27.04 -32.71
C MET A 1 54.04 -26.77 -33.23
N LYS A 2 53.00 -27.28 -32.56
CA LYS A 2 51.60 -27.01 -32.90
C LYS A 2 51.01 -26.15 -31.78
N LEU A 3 50.79 -24.87 -32.04
CA LEU A 3 50.05 -23.97 -31.16
C LEU A 3 48.56 -24.28 -31.33
N THR A 4 47.97 -24.98 -30.37
CA THR A 4 46.52 -25.18 -30.32
C THR A 4 45.90 -23.94 -29.69
N LEU A 5 45.31 -23.09 -30.54
CA LEU A 5 44.57 -21.91 -30.14
C LEU A 5 43.24 -22.35 -29.51
N ALA A 6 43.18 -22.36 -28.17
CA ALA A 6 41.94 -22.61 -27.43
C ALA A 6 41.06 -21.36 -27.52
N LEU A 7 40.08 -21.40 -28.42
CA LEU A 7 39.04 -20.39 -28.56
C LEU A 7 38.09 -20.50 -27.36
N LEU A 8 38.28 -19.66 -26.34
CA LEU A 8 37.31 -19.51 -25.25
C LEU A 8 36.02 -18.89 -25.81
N LEU A 9 34.99 -19.72 -25.96
CA LEU A 9 33.60 -19.26 -26.13
C LEU A 9 33.12 -18.63 -24.81
N LEU A 10 33.16 -17.30 -24.72
CA LEU A 10 32.37 -16.57 -23.72
C LEU A 10 30.89 -16.77 -24.06
N ALA A 11 30.22 -17.69 -23.36
CA ALA A 11 28.76 -17.77 -23.38
C ALA A 11 28.21 -16.49 -22.72
N ALA A 12 27.69 -15.57 -23.54
CA ALA A 12 26.94 -14.43 -23.04
C ALA A 12 25.72 -14.95 -22.25
N ALA A 13 25.63 -14.61 -20.96
CA ALA A 13 24.48 -14.96 -20.15
C ALA A 13 23.20 -14.43 -20.84
N PRO A 14 22.10 -15.21 -20.87
CA PRO A 14 20.86 -14.75 -21.48
C PRO A 14 20.42 -13.44 -20.80
N PRO A 15 19.90 -12.46 -21.57
CA PRO A 15 19.47 -11.19 -21.00
C PRO A 15 18.43 -11.46 -19.91
N LYS A 16 18.67 -10.94 -18.70
CA LYS A 16 17.68 -10.98 -17.62
C LYS A 16 16.40 -10.36 -18.16
N LYS A 17 15.31 -11.13 -18.23
CA LYS A 17 14.00 -10.59 -18.60
C LYS A 17 13.71 -9.43 -17.64
N GLY A 18 13.43 -8.26 -18.21
CA GLY A 18 13.06 -7.08 -17.43
C GLY A 18 11.81 -7.34 -16.58
N PRO A 19 11.52 -6.46 -15.62
CA PRO A 19 10.33 -6.56 -14.80
C PRO A 19 9.06 -6.57 -15.65
N LYS A 20 8.07 -7.36 -15.23
CA LYS A 20 6.75 -7.42 -15.86
C LYS A 20 5.98 -6.11 -15.63
N PRO A 21 5.00 -5.77 -16.48
CA PRO A 21 4.16 -4.59 -16.27
C PRO A 21 3.45 -4.57 -14.90
N SER A 22 3.04 -5.73 -14.39
CA SER A 22 2.50 -5.88 -13.04
C SER A 22 3.49 -5.47 -11.94
N GLU A 23 4.75 -5.91 -12.06
CA GLU A 23 5.83 -5.56 -11.13
C GLU A 23 6.16 -4.06 -11.21
N MET A 24 6.22 -3.51 -12.43
CA MET A 24 6.43 -2.07 -12.63
C MET A 24 5.31 -1.23 -12.03
N ALA A 25 4.05 -1.62 -12.22
CA ALA A 25 2.91 -0.91 -11.64
C ALA A 25 3.02 -0.82 -10.11
N HIS A 26 3.41 -1.92 -9.48
CA HIS A 26 3.61 -1.98 -8.03
C HIS A 26 4.80 -1.11 -7.57
N LEU A 27 5.94 -1.17 -8.28
CA LEU A 27 7.10 -0.34 -7.97
C LEU A 27 6.80 1.16 -8.07
N TYR A 28 6.12 1.59 -9.14
CA TYR A 28 5.70 2.97 -9.30
C TYR A 28 4.68 3.40 -8.23
N PHE A 29 3.74 2.52 -7.88
CA PHE A 29 2.77 2.79 -6.82
C PHE A 29 3.45 3.06 -5.47
N LEU A 30 4.37 2.17 -5.05
CA LEU A 30 5.11 2.33 -3.81
C LEU A 30 5.96 3.62 -3.80
N ALA A 31 6.52 3.99 -4.95
CA ALA A 31 7.29 5.22 -5.12
C ALA A 31 6.41 6.50 -5.11
N GLY A 32 5.09 6.37 -5.21
CA GLY A 32 4.14 7.48 -5.34
C GLY A 32 4.01 8.04 -6.76
N ASP A 33 4.54 7.34 -7.77
CA ASP A 33 4.43 7.71 -9.18
C ASP A 33 3.14 7.13 -9.80
N LEU A 34 2.01 7.71 -9.41
CA LEU A 34 0.69 7.22 -9.80
C LEU A 34 0.44 7.21 -11.32
N PRO A 35 0.86 8.21 -12.12
CA PRO A 35 0.70 8.16 -13.57
C PRO A 35 1.36 6.92 -14.19
N HIS A 36 2.62 6.63 -13.85
CA HIS A 36 3.31 5.46 -14.40
C HIS A 36 2.80 4.14 -13.80
N ALA A 37 2.31 4.14 -12.56
CA ALA A 37 1.65 2.99 -11.95
C ALA A 37 0.38 2.60 -12.72
N VAL A 38 -0.49 3.58 -12.99
CA VAL A 38 -1.74 3.38 -13.75
C VAL A 38 -1.45 2.93 -15.18
N GLU A 39 -0.48 3.54 -15.86
CA GLU A 39 -0.09 3.15 -17.21
C GLU A 39 0.43 1.70 -17.24
N SER A 40 1.29 1.32 -16.29
CA SER A 40 1.85 -0.03 -16.19
C SER A 40 0.77 -1.06 -15.86
N ALA A 41 -0.19 -0.72 -14.99
CA ALA A 41 -1.32 -1.58 -14.66
C ALA A 41 -2.25 -1.80 -15.85
N LYS A 42 -2.49 -0.75 -16.66
CA LYS A 42 -3.23 -0.84 -17.91
C LYS A 42 -2.52 -1.77 -18.90
N LYS A 43 -1.21 -1.59 -19.11
CA LYS A 43 -0.41 -2.50 -19.96
C LYS A 43 -0.45 -3.94 -19.46
N CYS A 44 -0.37 -4.16 -18.15
CA CYS A 44 -0.54 -5.50 -17.58
C CYS A 44 -1.92 -6.08 -17.92
N ASN A 45 -2.99 -5.29 -17.78
CA ASN A 45 -4.34 -5.74 -18.06
C ASN A 45 -4.51 -6.16 -19.54
N GLU A 46 -3.87 -5.44 -20.46
CA GLU A 46 -3.88 -5.73 -21.90
C GLU A 46 -3.01 -6.95 -22.26
N LEU A 47 -1.78 -7.03 -21.73
CA LEU A 47 -0.80 -8.04 -22.12
C LEU A 47 -0.89 -9.36 -21.33
N GLU A 48 -1.42 -9.31 -20.10
CA GLU A 48 -1.50 -10.47 -19.21
C GLU A 48 -2.91 -11.05 -19.10
N GLY A 49 -3.80 -10.76 -20.07
CA GLY A 49 -5.12 -11.38 -20.18
C GLY A 49 -6.08 -10.97 -19.05
N GLY A 50 -6.08 -9.69 -18.67
CA GLY A 50 -6.99 -9.16 -17.66
C GLY A 50 -6.61 -9.44 -16.20
N LYS A 51 -5.46 -10.09 -15.94
CA LYS A 51 -5.01 -10.40 -14.57
C LYS A 51 -4.87 -9.17 -13.68
N CYS A 52 -4.54 -8.02 -14.27
CA CYS A 52 -4.40 -6.75 -13.54
C CYS A 52 -5.67 -5.88 -13.51
N LYS A 53 -6.85 -6.40 -13.90
CA LYS A 53 -8.09 -5.61 -13.94
C LYS A 53 -8.45 -4.99 -12.58
N ALA A 54 -8.32 -5.75 -11.50
CA ALA A 54 -8.59 -5.28 -10.15
C ALA A 54 -7.61 -4.17 -9.74
N MET A 55 -6.31 -4.43 -9.85
CA MET A 55 -5.25 -3.45 -9.55
C MET A 55 -5.38 -2.17 -10.38
N PHE A 56 -5.70 -2.27 -11.67
CA PHE A 56 -5.91 -1.11 -12.54
C PHE A 56 -7.09 -0.25 -12.05
N LYS A 57 -8.21 -0.88 -11.68
CA LYS A 57 -9.36 -0.17 -11.10
C LYS A 57 -8.99 0.49 -9.78
N ALA A 58 -8.36 -0.24 -8.85
CA ALA A 58 -7.94 0.28 -7.56
C ALA A 58 -6.99 1.47 -7.70
N LEU A 59 -6.02 1.41 -8.62
CA LEU A 59 -5.08 2.50 -8.89
C LEU A 59 -5.78 3.77 -9.40
N ALA A 60 -6.80 3.65 -10.26
CA ALA A 60 -7.56 4.80 -10.74
C ALA A 60 -8.32 5.50 -9.61
N GLU A 61 -8.99 4.73 -8.75
CA GLU A 61 -9.72 5.26 -7.58
C GLU A 61 -8.74 5.87 -6.55
N TYR A 62 -7.62 5.19 -6.30
CA TYR A 62 -6.55 5.69 -5.45
C TYR A 62 -6.01 7.02 -5.97
N GLN A 63 -5.71 7.13 -7.28
CA GLN A 63 -5.21 8.36 -7.89
C GLN A 63 -6.19 9.54 -7.73
N PHE A 64 -7.49 9.27 -7.87
CA PHE A 64 -8.52 10.29 -7.65
C PHE A 64 -8.51 10.82 -6.21
N LEU A 65 -8.41 9.94 -5.21
CA LEU A 65 -8.34 10.32 -3.80
C LEU A 65 -6.98 10.96 -3.43
N ALA A 66 -5.87 10.50 -4.00
CA ALA A 66 -4.55 11.05 -3.77
C ALA A 66 -4.45 12.54 -4.14
N SER A 67 -5.16 12.97 -5.20
CA SER A 67 -5.21 14.38 -5.63
C SER A 67 -5.81 15.35 -4.58
N ARG A 68 -6.45 14.81 -3.54
CA ARG A 68 -7.11 15.55 -2.46
C ARG A 68 -6.75 15.00 -1.07
N ALA A 69 -5.63 14.29 -0.95
CA ALA A 69 -5.24 13.57 0.27
C ALA A 69 -5.27 14.44 1.54
N GLU A 70 -5.01 15.75 1.41
CA GLU A 70 -5.00 16.70 2.52
C GLU A 70 -6.39 17.06 3.08
N ARG A 71 -7.47 16.69 2.39
CA ARG A 71 -8.85 17.06 2.75
C ARG A 71 -9.81 15.88 2.72
N LEU A 72 -9.30 14.66 2.89
CA LEU A 72 -10.13 13.46 2.93
C LEU A 72 -11.09 13.53 4.13
N THR A 73 -12.30 13.04 3.94
CA THR A 73 -13.15 12.64 5.06
C THR A 73 -12.65 11.32 5.67
N PRO A 74 -13.05 10.95 6.90
CA PRO A 74 -12.72 9.63 7.45
C PRO A 74 -13.17 8.46 6.55
N ALA A 75 -14.32 8.60 5.89
CA ALA A 75 -14.82 7.59 4.96
C ALA A 75 -13.96 7.46 3.70
N GLU A 76 -13.48 8.58 3.15
CA GLU A 76 -12.54 8.55 2.01
C GLU A 76 -11.15 8.06 2.43
N ALA A 77 -10.67 8.41 3.63
CA ALA A 77 -9.41 7.89 4.17
C ALA A 77 -9.45 6.37 4.33
N LYS A 78 -10.57 5.83 4.80
CA LYS A 78 -10.82 4.37 4.85
C LYS A 78 -10.68 3.73 3.49
N GLN A 79 -11.34 4.29 2.47
CA GLN A 79 -11.27 3.79 1.11
C GLN A 79 -9.85 3.88 0.54
N PHE A 80 -9.16 5.00 0.80
CA PHE A 80 -7.79 5.22 0.36
C PHE A 80 -6.81 4.17 0.91
N ILE A 81 -6.89 3.89 2.22
CA ILE A 81 -6.09 2.85 2.88
C ILE A 81 -6.48 1.45 2.39
N ALA A 82 -7.77 1.20 2.12
CA ALA A 82 -8.22 -0.07 1.56
C ALA A 82 -7.65 -0.31 0.15
N TYR A 83 -7.66 0.69 -0.74
CA TYR A 83 -7.04 0.59 -2.06
C TYR A 83 -5.53 0.38 -1.96
N ASP A 84 -4.85 1.07 -1.04
CA ASP A 84 -3.42 0.83 -0.80
C ASP A 84 -3.15 -0.63 -0.49
N ARG A 85 -3.88 -1.22 0.46
CA ARG A 85 -3.72 -2.63 0.87
C ARG A 85 -4.04 -3.61 -0.26
N GLU A 86 -5.00 -3.28 -1.12
CA GLU A 86 -5.31 -4.10 -2.30
C GLU A 86 -4.12 -4.13 -3.28
N ILE A 87 -3.46 -2.99 -3.49
CA ILE A 87 -2.36 -2.83 -4.47
C ILE A 87 -1.03 -3.31 -3.89
N SER A 88 -0.69 -2.91 -2.66
CA SER A 88 0.61 -3.14 -2.03
C SER A 88 0.71 -4.46 -1.27
N LYS A 89 -0.41 -4.90 -0.67
CA LYS A 89 -0.58 -6.06 0.23
C LYS A 89 0.27 -6.08 1.50
N THR A 90 1.45 -5.45 1.50
CA THR A 90 2.50 -5.67 2.51
C THR A 90 3.06 -4.38 3.08
N VAL A 91 3.27 -3.36 2.24
CA VAL A 91 3.92 -2.11 2.63
C VAL A 91 3.08 -0.93 2.15
N PRO A 92 2.71 0.03 3.03
CA PRO A 92 2.00 1.22 2.60
C PRO A 92 2.79 1.98 1.52
N ALA A 93 2.09 2.50 0.51
CA ALA A 93 2.71 3.42 -0.43
C ALA A 93 3.05 4.74 0.25
N LYS A 94 4.08 5.42 -0.26
CA LYS A 94 4.56 6.71 0.24
C LYS A 94 3.46 7.76 0.40
N LEU A 95 2.47 7.78 -0.50
CA LEU A 95 1.36 8.73 -0.44
C LEU A 95 0.32 8.37 0.64
N THR A 96 0.22 7.09 1.01
CA THR A 96 -0.68 6.59 2.05
C THR A 96 -0.16 6.88 3.45
N GLU A 97 1.16 6.96 3.63
CA GLU A 97 1.79 7.20 4.93
C GLU A 97 1.23 8.44 5.64
N ARG A 98 1.03 9.56 4.91
CA ARG A 98 0.47 10.79 5.50
C ARG A 98 -0.99 10.65 5.92
N VAL A 99 -1.77 9.86 5.18
CA VAL A 99 -3.18 9.60 5.51
C VAL A 99 -3.26 8.67 6.73
N ILE A 100 -2.42 7.63 6.78
CA ILE A 100 -2.30 6.77 7.96
C ILE A 100 -1.89 7.59 9.19
N ALA A 101 -0.89 8.47 9.06
CA ALA A 101 -0.44 9.31 10.17
C ALA A 101 -1.60 10.11 10.76
N ARG A 102 -2.38 10.80 9.91
CA ARG A 102 -3.47 11.68 10.34
C ARG A 102 -4.68 10.95 10.91
N TYR A 103 -5.12 9.86 10.27
CA TYR A 103 -6.40 9.21 10.63
C TYR A 103 -6.24 7.97 11.51
N VAL A 104 -5.02 7.45 11.65
CA VAL A 104 -4.75 6.22 12.40
C VAL A 104 -3.72 6.49 13.49
N THR A 105 -2.50 6.91 13.14
CA THR A 105 -1.40 7.03 14.11
C THR A 105 -1.64 8.13 15.14
N GLU A 106 -1.92 9.36 14.71
CA GLU A 106 -2.13 10.50 15.63
C GLU A 106 -3.33 10.30 16.56
N PRO A 107 -4.52 9.83 16.09
CA PRO A 107 -5.63 9.52 16.99
C PRO A 107 -5.34 8.36 17.95
N LEU A 108 -4.60 7.34 17.52
CA LEU A 108 -4.19 6.24 18.39
C LEU A 108 -3.21 6.70 19.47
N ASP A 109 -2.26 7.57 19.13
CA ASP A 109 -1.34 8.17 20.10
C ASP A 109 -2.09 9.03 21.13
N LEU A 110 -3.12 9.77 20.68
CA LEU A 110 -4.01 10.50 21.59
C LEU A 110 -4.79 9.53 22.48
N ALA A 111 -5.28 8.41 21.95
CA ALA A 111 -6.00 7.39 22.71
C ALA A 111 -5.12 6.80 23.82
N ASN A 112 -3.86 6.49 23.49
CA ASN A 112 -2.87 5.98 24.43
C ASN A 112 -2.58 6.99 25.55
N ARG A 113 -2.43 8.29 25.21
CA ARG A 113 -2.25 9.35 26.21
C ARG A 113 -3.47 9.51 27.13
N ALA A 114 -4.68 9.47 26.56
CA ALA A 114 -5.92 9.54 27.34
C ALA A 114 -6.03 8.35 28.31
N ALA A 115 -5.73 7.14 27.85
CA ALA A 115 -5.73 5.94 28.68
C ALA A 115 -4.72 6.05 29.84
N ALA A 116 -3.50 6.54 29.56
CA ALA A 116 -2.47 6.75 30.57
C ALA A 116 -2.86 7.82 31.61
N ALA A 117 -3.68 8.81 31.22
CA ALA A 117 -4.23 9.83 32.12
C ALA A 117 -5.46 9.34 32.91
N GLY A 118 -5.94 8.11 32.68
CA GLY A 118 -7.16 7.59 33.30
C GLY A 118 -8.47 8.04 32.62
N ASP A 119 -8.39 8.80 31.52
CA ASP A 119 -9.55 9.19 30.71
C ASP A 119 -9.95 8.05 29.77
N ARG A 120 -10.65 7.07 30.35
CA ARG A 120 -11.12 5.89 29.63
C ARG A 120 -12.10 6.23 28.51
N GLU A 121 -13.00 7.19 28.72
CA GLU A 121 -14.03 7.53 27.73
C GLU A 121 -13.39 8.09 26.46
N GLN A 122 -12.47 9.06 26.61
CA GLN A 122 -11.75 9.64 25.49
C GLN A 122 -10.90 8.60 24.76
N ALA A 123 -10.19 7.73 25.51
CA ALA A 123 -9.36 6.69 24.93
C ALA A 123 -10.18 5.75 24.02
N LEU A 124 -11.31 5.24 24.51
CA LEU A 124 -12.18 4.34 23.74
C LEU A 124 -12.83 5.05 22.54
N GLY A 125 -13.22 6.32 22.70
CA GLY A 125 -13.76 7.13 21.60
C GLY A 125 -12.77 7.30 20.45
N LEU A 126 -11.52 7.59 20.77
CA LEU A 126 -10.44 7.71 19.77
C LEU A 126 -10.09 6.37 19.13
N ALA A 127 -10.00 5.29 19.91
CA ALA A 127 -9.78 3.95 19.38
C ALA A 127 -10.89 3.54 18.40
N LYS A 128 -12.15 3.87 18.71
CA LYS A 128 -13.27 3.64 17.79
C LYS A 128 -13.14 4.42 16.49
N ALA A 129 -12.77 5.71 16.58
CA ALA A 129 -12.52 6.53 15.39
C ALA A 129 -11.40 5.96 14.51
N VAL A 130 -10.34 5.40 15.12
CA VAL A 130 -9.30 4.67 14.38
C VAL A 130 -9.89 3.46 13.67
N LEU A 131 -10.71 2.64 14.33
CA LEU A 131 -11.32 1.46 13.68
C LEU A 131 -12.36 1.79 12.60
N ASP A 132 -12.99 2.95 12.66
CA ASP A 132 -13.87 3.40 11.59
C ASP A 132 -13.10 3.58 10.27
N VAL A 133 -11.83 4.01 10.36
CA VAL A 133 -10.92 4.22 9.23
C VAL A 133 -10.07 2.98 8.90
N ASP A 134 -9.50 2.33 9.92
CA ASP A 134 -8.70 1.11 9.81
C ASP A 134 -9.27 -0.02 10.70
N PRO A 135 -10.25 -0.79 10.19
CA PRO A 135 -10.91 -1.85 10.97
C PRO A 135 -9.98 -2.97 11.45
N THR A 136 -8.80 -3.08 10.85
CA THR A 136 -7.79 -4.12 11.15
C THR A 136 -6.68 -3.63 12.08
N ASN A 137 -6.75 -2.38 12.57
CA ASN A 137 -5.73 -1.84 13.46
C ASN A 137 -5.68 -2.61 14.79
N ALA A 138 -4.59 -3.34 15.04
CA ALA A 138 -4.48 -4.23 16.18
C ALA A 138 -4.53 -3.49 17.53
N ASP A 139 -3.86 -2.35 17.63
CA ASP A 139 -3.76 -1.59 18.89
C ASP A 139 -5.12 -1.00 19.31
N ALA A 140 -5.85 -0.42 18.35
CA ALA A 140 -7.19 0.09 18.61
C ALA A 140 -8.17 -1.04 18.96
N ARG A 141 -8.05 -2.22 18.35
CA ARG A 141 -8.84 -3.41 18.73
C ARG A 141 -8.51 -3.89 20.13
N ALA A 142 -7.23 -3.99 20.47
CA ALA A 142 -6.77 -4.38 21.80
C ALA A 142 -7.29 -3.42 22.88
N MET A 143 -7.26 -2.11 22.62
CA MET A 143 -7.79 -1.09 23.52
C MET A 143 -9.31 -1.26 23.78
N LEU A 144 -10.06 -1.72 22.78
CA LEU A 144 -11.49 -1.99 22.88
C LEU A 144 -11.82 -3.42 23.38
N GLY A 145 -10.81 -4.26 23.64
CA GLY A 145 -11.02 -5.67 24.02
C GLY A 145 -11.59 -6.54 22.91
N LEU A 146 -11.35 -6.18 21.64
CA LEU A 146 -11.80 -6.93 20.47
C LEU A 146 -10.73 -7.97 20.06
N PRO A 147 -11.13 -9.15 19.53
CA PRO A 147 -10.17 -10.13 19.03
C PRO A 147 -9.39 -9.59 17.83
N ASP A 148 -8.20 -10.11 17.54
CA ASP A 148 -7.47 -9.76 16.32
C ASP A 148 -8.31 -10.03 15.06
N ALA A 149 -8.18 -9.19 14.04
CA ALA A 149 -9.00 -9.27 12.84
C ALA A 149 -8.67 -10.47 11.93
N GLY A 150 -7.64 -11.25 12.25
CA GLY A 150 -7.07 -12.26 11.36
C GLY A 150 -6.33 -11.61 10.18
N ARG A 151 -5.09 -12.02 9.93
CA ARG A 151 -4.33 -11.65 8.73
C ARG A 151 -4.31 -12.81 7.76
#